data_AF-A0A5B8T581-F1
#
_entry.id   AF-A0A5B8T581-F1
#
_cell.length_a   1.000
_cell.length_b   1.000
_cell.length_c   1.000
_cell.angle_alpha   90.00
_cell.angle_beta   90.00
_cell.angle_gamma   90.00
#
_symmetry.space_group_name_H-M   'P 1'
#
loop_
_entity.id
_entity.type
_entity.pdbx_description
1 polymer ?
#
loop_
_entity_poly.entity_id
_entity_poly.type
_entity_poly.pdbx_seq_one_letter_code
_entity_poly.pdbx_strand_id
1 'polypeptide(L)'
;MMLKLMRELGVKSRMQKRYRKPKTVVTVDQKPNLIRHLHDLSGVWQTNIGYIQLTNHRWVYLATVLDPEKRKLKKKFSERLLSISKY
;
A
#
# COMPACT_ATOMS: atom_id res chain seq x y z
N MET A 1 3.03 25.18 -30.06
CA MET A 1 3.50 26.59 -29.97
C MET A 1 4.14 26.90 -28.61
N MET A 2 3.49 26.59 -27.46
CA MET A 2 3.98 26.90 -26.10
C MET A 2 5.36 26.30 -25.73
N LEU A 3 5.59 25.02 -26.06
CA LEU A 3 6.83 24.31 -25.70
C LEU A 3 8.09 24.94 -26.32
N LYS A 4 7.97 25.53 -27.52
CA LYS A 4 9.08 26.17 -28.23
C LYS A 4 9.49 27.46 -27.52
N LEU A 5 8.52 28.28 -27.14
CA LEU A 5 8.72 29.51 -26.38
C LEU A 5 9.32 29.26 -24.99
N MET A 6 8.86 28.21 -24.29
CA MET A 6 9.44 27.82 -22.98
C MET A 6 10.92 27.44 -23.09
N ARG A 7 11.32 26.79 -24.19
CA ARG A 7 12.73 26.46 -24.45
C ARG A 7 13.58 27.69 -24.76
N GLU A 8 13.07 28.59 -25.59
CA GLU A 8 13.75 29.85 -25.97
C GLU A 8 13.95 30.77 -24.76
N LEU A 9 12.98 30.82 -23.84
CA LEU A 9 13.06 31.60 -22.60
C LEU A 9 13.83 30.88 -21.46
N GLY A 10 14.40 29.70 -21.71
CA GLY A 10 15.15 28.93 -20.72
C GLY A 10 14.30 28.38 -19.56
N VAL A 11 12.98 28.40 -19.67
CA VAL A 11 12.05 27.92 -18.64
C VAL A 11 12.05 26.40 -18.63
N LYS A 12 12.49 25.81 -17.51
CA LYS A 12 12.53 24.36 -17.30
C LYS A 12 11.61 23.97 -16.15
N SER A 13 10.88 22.87 -16.32
CA SER A 13 10.12 22.28 -15.21
C SER A 13 11.10 21.82 -14.12
N ARG A 14 11.02 22.45 -12.94
CA ARG A 14 11.79 22.05 -11.77
C ARG A 14 10.92 21.20 -10.86
N MET A 15 10.96 19.89 -11.06
CA MET A 15 10.24 18.96 -10.20
C MET A 15 10.87 18.96 -8.81
N GLN A 16 10.26 19.65 -7.84
CA GLN A 16 10.68 19.57 -6.44
C GLN A 16 10.19 18.24 -5.85
N LYS A 17 11.11 17.29 -5.69
CA LYS A 17 10.83 16.06 -4.94
C LYS A 17 10.64 16.40 -3.46
N ARG A 18 9.37 16.49 -3.01
CA ARG A 18 9.06 16.57 -1.57
C ARG A 18 9.31 15.21 -0.93
N TYR A 19 10.55 14.97 -0.50
CA TYR A 19 10.99 13.71 0.10
C TYR A 19 10.69 13.56 1.59
N ARG A 20 10.18 14.58 2.26
CA ARG A 20 9.88 14.45 3.69
C ARG A 20 8.60 13.65 3.84
N LYS A 21 8.75 12.36 4.13
CA LYS A 21 7.67 11.54 4.68
C LYS A 21 7.00 12.36 5.79
N PRO A 22 5.66 12.47 5.81
CA PRO A 22 4.96 13.03 6.94
C PRO A 22 5.45 12.31 8.20
N LYS A 23 6.01 13.05 9.16
CA LYS A 23 6.27 12.47 10.47
C LYS A 23 4.91 12.32 11.12
N THR A 24 4.45 11.08 11.27
CA THR A 24 3.27 10.78 12.07
C THR A 24 3.61 11.12 13.51
N VAL A 25 3.14 12.28 13.98
CA VAL A 25 3.20 12.61 15.41
C VAL A 25 2.08 11.80 16.04
N VAL A 26 2.45 10.77 16.80
CA VAL A 26 1.47 10.02 17.57
C VAL A 26 1.22 10.80 18.85
N THR A 27 0.00 11.32 19.00
CA THR A 27 -0.42 12.10 20.18
C THR A 27 -1.02 11.22 21.29
N VAL A 28 -1.09 9.91 21.07
CA VAL A 28 -1.72 8.93 21.96
C VAL A 28 -0.79 7.73 22.16
N ASP A 29 -0.89 7.09 23.33
CA ASP A 29 -0.14 5.87 23.60
C ASP A 29 -0.54 4.76 22.63
N GLN A 30 0.44 4.18 21.93
CA GLN A 30 0.19 3.07 21.02
C GLN A 30 0.16 1.75 21.77
N LYS A 31 -0.65 0.81 21.28
CA LYS A 31 -0.54 -0.58 21.69
C LYS A 31 0.87 -1.11 21.37
N PRO A 32 1.46 -1.96 22.24
CA PRO A 32 2.78 -2.52 21.98
C PRO A 32 2.78 -3.30 20.67
N ASN A 33 3.84 -3.12 19.86
CA ASN A 33 3.99 -3.88 18.62
C ASN A 33 4.39 -5.32 18.95
N LEU A 34 3.41 -6.22 18.93
CA LEU A 34 3.59 -7.65 19.24
C LEU A 34 4.49 -8.38 18.24
N ILE A 35 4.62 -7.87 17.01
CA ILE A 35 5.42 -8.49 15.94
C ILE A 35 6.90 -8.10 16.05
N ARG A 36 7.22 -7.00 16.74
CA ARG A 36 8.59 -6.44 16.80
C ARG A 36 9.61 -7.40 17.42
N HIS A 37 9.17 -8.29 18.31
CA HIS A 37 9.99 -9.28 19.00
C HIS A 37 9.76 -10.71 18.49
N LEU A 38 8.95 -10.87 17.45
CA LEU A 38 8.66 -12.18 16.86
C LEU A 38 9.74 -12.49 15.81
N HIS A 39 10.84 -13.09 16.29
CA HIS A 39 11.99 -13.46 15.45
C HIS A 39 11.69 -14.63 14.51
N ASP A 40 10.76 -15.50 14.92
CA ASP A 40 10.29 -16.62 14.12
C ASP A 40 8.87 -16.34 13.59
N LEU A 41 8.74 -16.26 12.27
CA LEU A 41 7.47 -16.09 11.58
C LEU A 41 6.97 -17.41 10.97
N SER A 42 7.59 -18.55 11.31
CA SER A 42 7.14 -19.87 10.90
C SER A 42 5.70 -20.11 11.36
N GLY A 43 4.87 -20.64 10.46
CA GLY A 43 3.44 -20.85 10.72
C GLY A 43 2.56 -19.59 10.82
N VAL A 44 3.13 -18.38 10.71
CA VAL A 44 2.35 -17.13 10.69
C VAL A 44 1.86 -16.84 9.27
N TRP A 45 0.57 -16.53 9.12
CA TRP A 45 0.00 -16.09 7.86
C TRP A 45 -0.46 -14.64 8.01
N GLN A 46 0.03 -13.75 7.15
CA GLN A 46 -0.38 -12.35 7.15
C GLN A 46 -1.50 -12.14 6.12
N THR A 47 -2.67 -11.73 6.59
CA THR A 47 -3.81 -11.43 5.73
C THR A 47 -4.11 -9.94 5.71
N ASN A 48 -4.53 -9.43 4.56
CA ASN A 48 -5.02 -8.06 4.43
C ASN A 48 -6.22 -8.03 3.48
N ILE A 49 -7.19 -7.16 3.77
CA ILE A 49 -8.32 -6.86 2.88
C ILE A 49 -8.34 -5.36 2.67
N GLY A 50 -8.36 -4.94 1.41
CA GLY A 50 -8.49 -3.53 1.05
C GLY A 50 -9.33 -3.37 -0.19
N TYR A 51 -9.77 -2.13 -0.43
CA TYR A 51 -10.42 -1.76 -1.67
C TYR A 51 -9.37 -1.30 -2.67
N ILE A 52 -9.50 -1.73 -3.92
CA ILE A 52 -8.76 -1.16 -5.04
C ILE A 52 -9.74 -0.57 -6.06
N GLN A 53 -9.37 0.56 -6.63
CA GLN A 53 -10.15 1.17 -7.70
C GLN A 53 -9.66 0.65 -9.05
N LEU A 54 -10.59 0.16 -9.87
CA LEU A 54 -10.34 -0.26 -11.23
C LEU A 54 -10.34 0.95 -12.18
N THR A 55 -9.83 0.76 -13.41
CA THR A 55 -9.79 1.79 -14.45
C THR A 55 -11.18 2.29 -14.84
N ASN A 56 -12.22 1.49 -14.65
CA ASN A 56 -13.62 1.84 -14.88
C ASN A 56 -14.28 2.51 -13.66
N HIS A 57 -13.49 3.06 -12.73
CA HIS A 57 -13.92 3.73 -11.50
C HIS A 57 -14.67 2.86 -10.48
N ARG A 58 -14.85 1.56 -10.74
CA ARG A 58 -15.46 0.64 -9.77
C ARG A 58 -14.47 0.25 -8.69
N TRP A 59 -14.98 0.05 -7.47
CA TRP A 59 -14.21 -0.48 -6.35
C TRP A 59 -14.43 -1.98 -6.22
N VAL A 60 -13.35 -2.72 -6.03
CA VAL A 60 -13.40 -4.15 -5.74
C VAL A 60 -12.58 -4.46 -4.49
N TYR A 61 -12.99 -5.52 -3.79
CA TYR A 61 -12.23 -6.05 -2.67
C TYR A 61 -11.04 -6.84 -3.18
N LEU A 62 -9.86 -6.49 -2.68
CA LEU A 62 -8.65 -7.28 -2.80
C LEU A 62 -8.36 -7.92 -1.45
N ALA A 63 -8.48 -9.24 -1.39
CA ALA A 63 -7.99 -10.03 -0.27
C ALA A 63 -6.62 -10.61 -0.63
N THR A 64 -5.66 -10.42 0.27
CA THR A 64 -4.29 -10.96 0.14
C THR A 64 -3.94 -11.81 1.34
N VAL A 65 -3.24 -12.91 1.08
CA VAL A 65 -2.66 -13.79 2.09
C VAL A 65 -1.18 -13.95 1.77
N LEU A 66 -0.31 -13.57 2.70
CA LEU A 66 1.14 -13.67 2.62
C LEU A 66 1.62 -14.76 3.57
N ASP A 67 2.34 -15.73 3.02
CA ASP A 67 3.19 -16.65 3.75
C ASP A 67 4.60 -16.00 3.82
N PRO A 68 5.02 -15.45 4.98
CA PRO A 68 6.29 -14.76 5.14
C PRO A 68 7.49 -15.73 5.07
N GLU A 69 7.30 -16.98 5.46
CA GLU A 69 8.33 -18.03 5.44
C GLU A 69 8.69 -18.39 4.00
N LYS A 70 7.67 -18.68 3.17
CA LYS A 70 7.88 -19.02 1.75
C LYS A 70 7.96 -17.81 0.83
N ARG A 71 7.73 -16.61 1.37
CA ARG A 71 7.56 -15.34 0.63
C ARG A 71 6.56 -15.47 -0.52
N LYS A 72 5.47 -16.21 -0.29
CA LYS A 72 4.42 -16.45 -1.31
C LYS A 72 3.20 -15.61 -1.01
N LEU A 73 2.71 -14.92 -2.04
CA LEU A 73 1.51 -14.09 -1.98
C LEU A 73 0.37 -14.76 -2.76
N LYS A 74 -0.77 -14.96 -2.09
CA LYS A 74 -2.04 -15.32 -2.73
C LYS A 74 -2.96 -14.11 -2.73
N LYS A 75 -3.68 -13.91 -3.84
CA LYS A 75 -4.60 -12.77 -4.02
C LYS A 75 -5.93 -13.23 -4.61
N LYS A 76 -7.02 -12.62 -4.15
CA LYS A 76 -8.38 -12.84 -4.67
C LYS A 76 -9.09 -11.49 -4.83
N PHE A 77 -9.76 -11.33 -5.96
CA PHE A 77 -10.62 -10.19 -6.25
C PHE A 77 -12.09 -10.58 -6.09
N SER A 78 -12.90 -9.65 -5.61
CA SER A 78 -14.34 -9.86 -5.47
C SER A 78 -15.08 -8.53 -5.49
N GLU A 79 -16.29 -8.55 -6.06
CA GLU A 79 -17.22 -7.41 -6.01
C GLU A 79 -17.95 -7.33 -4.65
N ARG A 80 -17.97 -8.43 -3.89
CA ARG A 80 -18.56 -8.52 -2.55
C ARG A 80 -17.48 -8.70 -1.50
N LEU A 81 -17.76 -8.27 -0.26
CA LEU A 81 -16.91 -8.57 0.90
C LEU A 81 -16.65 -10.07 0.92
N LEU A 82 -15.36 -10.43 0.86
CA LEU A 82 -14.95 -11.82 1.02
C LEU A 82 -15.08 -12.15 2.50
N SER A 83 -15.98 -13.08 2.85
CA SER A 83 -15.92 -13.68 4.17
C SER A 83 -14.63 -14.48 4.26
N ILE A 84 -13.76 -14.09 5.20
CA ILE A 84 -12.69 -14.98 5.64
C ILE A 84 -13.40 -16.03 6.50
N SER A 85 -13.99 -17.04 5.86
CA SER A 85 -14.44 -18.23 6.59
C SER A 85 -13.21 -18.88 7.20
N LYS A 86 -13.24 -19.02 8.53
CA LYS A 86 -12.21 -19.68 9.35
C LYS A 86 -11.80 -21.00 8.69
N TYR A 87 -10.50 -21.17 8.47
CA TYR A 87 -9.86 -22.46 8.61
C TYR A 87 -9.41 -22.59 10.05
#